data_AF-R7W9K9-F1
#
_entry.id   AF-R7W9K9-F1
#
_cell.length_a   1.000
_cell.length_b   1.000
_cell.length_c   1.000
_cell.angle_alpha   90.00
_cell.angle_beta   90.00
_cell.angle_gamma   90.00
#
_symmetry.space_group_name_H-M   'P 1'
#
loop_
_entity.id
_entity.type
_entity.pdbx_description
1 polymer ?
#
loop_
_entity_poly.entity_id
_entity_poly.type
_entity_poly.pdbx_seq_one_letter_code
_entity_poly.pdbx_strand_id
1 'polypeptide(L)'
;MAMLPFLALGVAALVLSAAGMVAAQKCGCRANECCSQYGYCGTTDAYCGQGGQSGPCSGAVGAATAVSVESVLPEAFFNGIKSRAGNGCAGKSFYTRPSFLSAARANPNFGKGRTTDDGKREIAAFFAHVTHETGHMCYIEEIGGARQNYCDRKYTQWPCASGEG
;
A
#
# COMPACT_ATOMS: atom_id res chain seq x y z
N MET A 1 -7.79 50.06 44.17
CA MET A 1 -7.59 49.73 42.75
C MET A 1 -6.77 48.44 42.65
N ALA A 2 -7.39 47.27 42.84
CA ALA A 2 -6.74 45.95 42.64
C ALA A 2 -7.76 44.80 42.67
N MET A 3 -8.87 44.91 41.93
CA MET A 3 -9.83 43.78 41.79
C MET A 3 -10.07 43.37 40.33
N LEU A 4 -9.57 44.13 39.36
CA LEU A 4 -9.68 43.78 37.94
C LEU A 4 -8.72 42.68 37.41
N PRO A 5 -7.50 42.43 37.96
CA PRO A 5 -6.62 41.42 37.34
C PRO A 5 -7.04 39.99 37.69
N PHE A 6 -7.74 39.78 38.82
CA PHE A 6 -8.16 38.45 39.26
C PHE A 6 -9.37 37.92 38.49
N LEU A 7 -10.26 38.80 38.02
CA LEU A 7 -11.42 38.40 37.22
C LEU A 7 -11.02 37.92 35.81
N ALA A 8 -10.03 38.58 35.20
CA ALA A 8 -9.54 38.22 33.86
C ALA A 8 -8.80 36.87 33.84
N LEU A 9 -8.00 36.58 34.88
CA LEU A 9 -7.33 35.28 35.06
C LEU A 9 -8.33 34.14 35.36
N GLY A 10 -9.39 34.42 36.12
CA GLY A 10 -10.44 33.45 36.41
C GLY A 10 -11.24 33.03 35.16
N VAL A 11 -11.58 33.99 34.29
CA VAL A 11 -12.31 33.69 33.04
C VAL A 11 -11.41 32.96 32.02
N ALA A 12 -10.13 33.33 31.92
CA ALA A 12 -9.19 32.62 31.04
C ALA A 12 -8.96 31.15 31.48
N ALA A 13 -8.90 30.89 32.78
CA ALA A 13 -8.77 29.52 33.31
C ALA A 13 -10.04 28.67 33.10
N LEU A 14 -11.24 29.28 33.11
CA LEU A 14 -12.51 28.59 32.85
C LEU A 14 -12.71 28.25 31.37
N VAL A 15 -12.17 29.06 30.45
CA VAL A 15 -12.23 28.79 29.00
C VAL A 15 -11.24 27.70 28.59
N LEU A 16 -10.08 27.59 29.26
CA LEU A 16 -9.11 26.53 29.00
C LEU A 16 -9.52 25.15 29.53
N SER A 17 -10.36 25.06 30.56
CA SER A 17 -10.86 23.77 31.08
C SER A 17 -12.04 23.19 30.28
N ALA A 18 -12.66 23.98 29.40
CA ALA A 18 -13.70 23.51 28.48
C ALA A 18 -13.15 22.89 27.19
N ALA A 19 -11.86 23.09 26.88
CA ALA A 19 -11.17 22.32 25.85
C ALA A 19 -10.74 20.96 26.42
N GLY A 20 -11.73 20.09 26.67
CA GLY A 20 -11.45 18.70 26.99
C GLY A 20 -10.51 18.12 25.94
N MET A 21 -9.43 17.47 26.37
CA MET A 21 -8.58 16.71 25.47
C MET A 21 -9.48 15.75 24.69
N VAL A 22 -9.51 15.91 23.36
CA VAL A 22 -10.17 14.93 22.49
C VAL A 22 -9.36 13.64 22.63
N ALA A 23 -9.79 12.79 23.54
CA ALA A 23 -9.25 11.44 23.64
C ALA A 23 -9.49 10.80 22.27
N ALA A 24 -8.43 10.39 21.58
CA ALA A 24 -8.54 9.35 20.57
C ALA A 24 -9.07 8.12 21.33
N GLN A 25 -10.37 7.87 21.21
CA GLN A 25 -11.09 6.93 22.05
C GLN A 25 -10.55 5.52 21.78
N LYS A 26 -9.95 4.94 22.82
CA LYS A 26 -9.37 3.60 22.80
C LYS A 26 -10.54 2.59 22.71
N CYS A 27 -10.79 2.02 21.54
CA CYS A 27 -11.91 1.10 21.35
C CYS A 27 -11.79 -0.14 22.27
N GLY A 28 -12.78 -0.32 23.14
CA GLY A 28 -12.94 -1.47 24.05
C GLY A 28 -14.38 -2.00 24.01
N CYS A 29 -14.93 -2.11 22.80
CA CYS A 29 -16.33 -2.46 22.58
C CYS A 29 -16.64 -3.91 22.99
N ARG A 30 -17.92 -4.19 23.28
CA ARG A 30 -18.37 -5.54 23.63
C ARG A 30 -18.26 -6.45 22.41
N ALA A 31 -18.29 -7.77 22.64
CA ALA A 31 -18.30 -8.74 21.55
C ALA A 31 -19.45 -8.44 20.59
N ASN A 32 -19.14 -8.42 19.28
CA ASN A 32 -20.05 -8.12 18.17
C ASN A 32 -20.50 -6.65 18.02
N GLU A 33 -19.89 -5.71 18.73
CA GLU A 33 -20.06 -4.27 18.47
C GLU A 33 -18.93 -3.72 17.59
N CYS A 34 -19.26 -2.72 16.78
CA CYS A 34 -18.32 -1.97 15.96
C CYS A 34 -17.84 -0.72 16.69
N CYS A 35 -16.56 -0.37 16.53
CA CYS A 35 -16.04 0.93 16.90
C CYS A 35 -16.08 1.86 15.69
N SER A 36 -16.83 2.95 15.76
CA SER A 36 -16.94 3.92 14.67
C SER A 36 -15.63 4.67 14.42
N GLN A 37 -15.51 5.37 13.30
CA GLN A 37 -14.36 6.25 13.01
C GLN A 37 -14.14 7.34 14.07
N TYR A 38 -15.19 7.67 14.83
CA TYR A 38 -15.16 8.65 15.92
C TYR A 38 -14.88 8.02 17.28
N GLY A 39 -14.77 6.68 17.35
CA GLY A 39 -14.39 5.94 18.55
C GLY A 39 -15.54 5.42 19.43
N TYR A 40 -16.77 5.45 18.91
CA TYR A 40 -17.97 5.02 19.66
C TYR A 40 -18.38 3.59 19.31
N CYS A 41 -18.90 2.85 20.29
CA CYS A 41 -19.35 1.47 20.11
C CYS A 41 -20.83 1.39 19.72
N GLY A 42 -21.17 0.53 18.75
CA GLY A 42 -22.56 0.24 18.38
C GLY A 42 -22.68 -0.78 17.26
N THR A 43 -23.91 -1.15 16.90
CA THR A 43 -24.21 -2.21 15.90
C THR A 43 -24.92 -1.70 14.65
N THR A 44 -25.30 -0.43 14.61
CA THR A 44 -25.97 0.16 13.43
C THR A 44 -24.96 0.66 12.41
N ASP A 45 -25.40 0.94 11.18
CA ASP A 45 -24.54 1.46 10.10
C ASP A 45 -23.78 2.75 10.47
N ALA A 46 -24.27 3.55 11.42
CA ALA A 46 -23.55 4.73 11.91
C ALA A 46 -22.23 4.38 12.64
N TYR A 47 -22.15 3.16 13.21
CA TYR A 47 -21.01 2.64 13.95
C TYR A 47 -20.23 1.61 13.15
N CYS A 48 -20.96 0.74 12.45
CA CYS A 48 -20.45 -0.35 11.66
C CYS A 48 -20.20 0.01 10.20
N GLY A 49 -20.56 1.21 9.75
CA GLY A 49 -20.40 1.63 8.36
C GLY A 49 -18.94 1.89 7.97
N GLN A 50 -18.76 2.68 6.92
CA GLN A 50 -17.45 3.02 6.39
C GLN A 50 -16.59 3.76 7.43
N GLY A 51 -15.35 3.31 7.63
CA GLY A 51 -14.42 3.90 8.60
C GLY A 51 -14.47 3.29 10.00
N GLY A 52 -15.19 2.19 10.20
CA GLY A 52 -15.15 1.44 11.46
C GLY A 52 -13.72 0.98 11.82
N GLN A 53 -13.27 1.32 13.03
CA GLN A 53 -11.93 1.07 13.54
C GLN A 53 -11.73 -0.37 14.02
N SER A 54 -12.78 -1.04 14.51
CA SER A 54 -12.75 -2.45 14.96
C SER A 54 -14.17 -3.04 15.04
N GLY A 55 -14.31 -4.37 15.09
CA GLY A 55 -15.61 -5.06 15.11
C GLY A 55 -16.17 -5.39 13.71
N PRO A 56 -17.40 -5.92 13.61
CA PRO A 56 -17.99 -6.42 12.36
C PRO A 56 -18.49 -5.30 11.44
N CYS A 57 -17.60 -4.38 11.07
CA CYS A 57 -17.96 -3.22 10.25
C CYS A 57 -18.13 -3.63 8.79
N SER A 58 -19.18 -3.12 8.11
CA SER A 58 -19.45 -3.27 6.69
C SER A 58 -18.43 -2.55 5.78
N GLY A 59 -17.47 -1.84 6.39
CA GLY A 59 -16.22 -1.39 5.79
C GLY A 59 -15.04 -1.53 6.75
N ALA A 60 -15.04 -2.57 7.60
CA ALA A 60 -13.95 -2.85 8.52
C ALA A 60 -12.66 -2.98 7.72
N VAL A 61 -11.65 -2.26 8.17
CA VAL A 61 -10.25 -2.36 7.72
C VAL A 61 -9.81 -3.81 7.94
N GLY A 62 -10.04 -4.68 6.95
CA GLY A 62 -9.89 -6.13 7.10
C GLY A 62 -10.62 -6.97 6.06
N ALA A 63 -11.69 -6.47 5.42
CA ALA A 63 -12.31 -7.14 4.27
C ALA A 63 -12.88 -6.08 3.30
N ALA A 64 -12.36 -6.05 2.08
CA ALA A 64 -12.81 -5.20 0.96
C ALA A 64 -12.39 -3.71 0.93
N THR A 65 -11.08 -3.43 1.01
CA THR A 65 -10.47 -2.28 0.30
C THR A 65 -9.17 -2.66 -0.42
N ALA A 66 -9.03 -3.94 -0.77
CA ALA A 66 -7.90 -4.38 -1.55
C ALA A 66 -8.16 -4.02 -3.02
N VAL A 67 -7.43 -3.03 -3.55
CA VAL A 67 -7.56 -2.70 -4.97
C VAL A 67 -7.20 -3.94 -5.80
N SER A 68 -7.95 -4.23 -6.85
CA SER A 68 -7.56 -5.26 -7.81
C SER A 68 -6.33 -4.74 -8.57
N VAL A 69 -5.29 -5.56 -8.65
CA VAL A 69 -4.07 -5.22 -9.41
C VAL A 69 -4.45 -4.96 -10.87
N GLU A 70 -5.40 -5.73 -11.40
CA GLU A 70 -5.97 -5.56 -12.73
C GLU A 70 -6.61 -4.19 -12.96
N SER A 71 -7.27 -3.62 -11.94
CA SER A 71 -7.93 -2.32 -12.05
C SER A 71 -6.97 -1.14 -11.85
N VAL A 72 -5.89 -1.29 -11.06
CA VAL A 72 -4.82 -0.29 -10.96
C VAL A 72 -4.05 -0.16 -12.27
N LEU A 73 -3.91 -1.27 -13.00
CA LEU A 73 -3.10 -1.33 -14.21
C LEU A 73 -3.98 -1.64 -15.42
N PRO A 74 -4.77 -0.69 -15.94
CA PRO A 74 -5.36 -0.85 -17.27
C PRO A 74 -4.28 -1.07 -18.34
N GLU A 75 -4.65 -1.69 -19.47
CA GLU A 75 -3.74 -1.95 -20.59
C GLU A 75 -3.02 -0.66 -21.05
N ALA A 76 -3.76 0.44 -21.19
CA ALA A 76 -3.21 1.73 -21.56
C ALA A 76 -2.19 2.26 -20.53
N PHE A 77 -2.43 2.06 -19.23
CA PHE A 77 -1.50 2.50 -18.19
C PHE A 77 -0.23 1.66 -18.20
N PHE A 78 -0.34 0.34 -18.30
CA PHE A 78 0.80 -0.56 -18.40
C PHE A 78 1.68 -0.24 -19.63
N ASN A 79 1.05 -0.03 -20.79
CA ASN A 79 1.76 0.37 -22.00
C ASN A 79 2.33 1.80 -21.90
N GLY A 80 1.69 2.67 -21.12
CA GLY A 80 2.21 4.00 -20.78
C GLY A 80 3.54 3.94 -20.02
N ILE A 81 3.70 3.02 -19.07
CA ILE A 81 4.97 2.80 -18.35
C ILE A 81 6.09 2.43 -19.34
N LYS A 82 5.81 1.46 -20.22
CA LYS A 82 6.75 0.95 -21.24
C LYS A 82 7.06 1.97 -22.34
N SER A 83 6.19 2.95 -22.56
CA SER A 83 6.35 3.93 -23.66
C SER A 83 7.61 4.78 -23.53
N ARG A 84 8.20 4.84 -22.32
CA ARG A 84 9.47 5.53 -22.06
C ARG A 84 10.68 4.83 -22.68
N ALA A 85 10.60 3.53 -22.95
CA ALA A 85 11.62 2.80 -23.69
C ALA A 85 11.57 3.13 -25.20
N GLY A 86 12.75 3.12 -25.83
CA GLY A 86 12.89 3.31 -27.27
C GLY A 86 12.12 2.27 -28.09
N ASN A 87 11.75 2.60 -29.34
CA ASN A 87 10.92 1.72 -30.17
C ASN A 87 11.57 0.39 -30.55
N GLY A 88 12.91 0.33 -30.61
CA GLY A 88 13.66 -0.88 -30.92
C GLY A 88 13.93 -1.81 -29.73
N CYS A 89 13.41 -1.49 -28.54
CA CYS A 89 13.68 -2.28 -27.34
C CYS A 89 12.98 -3.64 -27.38
N ALA A 90 13.76 -4.72 -27.21
CA ALA A 90 13.26 -6.10 -27.18
C ALA A 90 12.20 -6.32 -26.10
N GLY A 91 12.32 -5.64 -24.95
CA GLY A 91 11.36 -5.72 -23.86
C GLY A 91 9.94 -5.25 -24.21
N LYS A 92 9.73 -4.49 -25.31
CA LYS A 92 8.39 -4.01 -25.68
C LYS A 92 7.41 -5.13 -26.01
N SER A 93 7.86 -6.22 -26.63
CA SER A 93 7.03 -7.39 -26.92
C SER A 93 7.07 -8.42 -25.79
N PHE A 94 8.15 -8.46 -25.02
CA PHE A 94 8.33 -9.44 -23.94
C PHE A 94 7.52 -9.11 -22.68
N TYR A 95 7.60 -7.88 -22.18
CA TYR A 95 6.86 -7.46 -20.98
C TYR A 95 5.42 -7.14 -21.34
N THR A 96 4.50 -8.09 -21.10
CA THR A 96 3.07 -7.91 -21.39
C THR A 96 2.24 -7.79 -20.12
N ARG A 97 1.14 -7.03 -20.19
CA ARG A 97 0.20 -6.92 -19.07
C ARG A 97 -0.39 -8.28 -18.67
N PRO A 98 -0.82 -9.16 -19.60
CA PRO A 98 -1.29 -10.50 -19.24
C PRO A 98 -0.26 -11.31 -18.45
N SER A 99 1.02 -11.33 -18.88
CA SER A 99 2.08 -12.04 -18.16
C SER A 99 2.29 -11.46 -16.76
N PHE A 100 2.30 -10.14 -16.63
CA PHE A 100 2.39 -9.47 -15.32
C PHE A 100 1.22 -9.84 -14.40
N LEU A 101 -0.02 -9.82 -14.91
CA LEU A 101 -1.21 -10.17 -14.12
C LEU A 101 -1.21 -11.65 -13.72
N SER A 102 -0.71 -12.55 -14.57
CA SER A 102 -0.51 -13.95 -14.22
C SER A 102 0.45 -14.10 -13.04
N ALA A 103 1.58 -13.39 -13.05
CA ALA A 103 2.54 -13.39 -11.95
C ALA A 103 1.99 -12.77 -10.67
N ALA A 104 1.24 -11.66 -10.79
CA ALA A 104 0.58 -11.02 -9.64
C ALA A 104 -0.46 -11.95 -8.99
N ARG A 105 -1.21 -12.72 -9.77
CA ARG A 105 -2.18 -13.70 -9.24
C ARG A 105 -1.53 -14.86 -8.50
N ALA A 106 -0.31 -15.25 -8.89
CA ALA A 106 0.47 -16.25 -8.16
C ALA A 106 0.97 -15.74 -6.79
N ASN A 107 0.92 -14.41 -6.56
CA ASN A 107 1.32 -13.75 -5.32
C ASN A 107 0.13 -13.00 -4.73
N PRO A 108 -0.84 -13.70 -4.11
CA PRO A 108 -2.15 -13.12 -3.77
C PRO A 108 -2.11 -11.93 -2.80
N ASN A 109 -1.00 -11.76 -2.07
CA ASN A 109 -0.78 -10.63 -1.16
C ASN A 109 -0.22 -9.37 -1.86
N PHE A 110 0.21 -9.47 -3.12
CA PHE A 110 0.77 -8.35 -3.86
C PHE A 110 -0.31 -7.30 -4.17
N GLY A 111 0.00 -6.03 -3.87
CA GLY A 111 -0.92 -4.91 -4.03
C GLY A 111 -2.06 -4.91 -3.02
N LYS A 112 -1.94 -5.70 -1.94
CA LYS A 112 -2.94 -5.85 -0.87
C LYS A 112 -2.52 -5.14 0.42
N GLY A 113 -1.96 -3.93 0.28
CA GLY A 113 -1.62 -3.07 1.41
C GLY A 113 -2.82 -2.79 2.34
N ARG A 114 -2.53 -2.19 3.50
CA ARG A 114 -3.53 -1.91 4.56
C ARG A 114 -4.67 -1.00 4.09
N THR A 115 -4.39 -0.14 3.11
CA THR A 115 -5.35 0.76 2.46
C THR A 115 -5.29 0.62 0.95
N THR A 116 -6.28 1.17 0.25
CA THR A 116 -6.26 1.25 -1.22
C THR A 116 -5.02 1.96 -1.74
N ASP A 117 -4.62 3.04 -1.07
CA ASP A 117 -3.45 3.81 -1.44
C ASP A 117 -2.15 3.08 -1.14
N ASP A 118 -2.09 2.26 -0.09
CA ASP A 118 -0.94 1.38 0.16
C ASP A 118 -0.77 0.36 -0.97
N GLY A 119 -1.85 -0.28 -1.41
CA GLY A 119 -1.81 -1.21 -2.54
C GLY A 119 -1.36 -0.53 -3.84
N LYS A 120 -1.85 0.68 -4.12
CA LYS A 120 -1.37 1.47 -5.26
C LYS A 120 0.10 1.87 -5.13
N ARG A 121 0.55 2.27 -3.93
CA ARG A 121 1.95 2.60 -3.64
C ARG A 121 2.87 1.40 -3.84
N GLU A 122 2.46 0.22 -3.39
CA GLU A 122 3.20 -1.02 -3.59
C GLU A 122 3.38 -1.34 -5.09
N ILE A 123 2.28 -1.28 -5.86
CA ILE A 123 2.33 -1.50 -7.32
C ILE A 123 3.21 -0.45 -8.00
N ALA A 124 3.11 0.82 -7.61
CA ALA A 124 3.94 1.89 -8.15
C ALA A 124 5.43 1.70 -7.82
N ALA A 125 5.75 1.32 -6.58
CA ALA A 125 7.12 1.05 -6.16
C ALA A 125 7.73 -0.13 -6.92
N PHE A 126 6.95 -1.20 -7.12
CA PHE A 126 7.36 -2.33 -7.96
C PHE A 126 7.77 -1.87 -9.36
N PHE A 127 6.92 -1.10 -10.04
CA PHE A 127 7.24 -0.61 -11.38
C PHE A 127 8.38 0.40 -11.38
N ALA A 128 8.54 1.24 -10.35
CA ALA A 128 9.69 2.14 -10.24
C ALA A 128 11.00 1.35 -10.24
N HIS A 129 11.12 0.31 -9.43
CA HIS A 129 12.30 -0.56 -9.41
C HIS A 129 12.47 -1.31 -10.74
N VAL A 130 11.43 -1.98 -11.24
CA VAL A 130 11.53 -2.71 -12.52
C VAL A 130 11.98 -1.78 -13.64
N THR A 131 11.43 -0.57 -13.73
CA THR A 131 11.83 0.37 -14.78
C THR A 131 13.25 0.89 -14.61
N HIS A 132 13.76 1.01 -13.38
CA HIS A 132 15.16 1.34 -13.16
C HIS A 132 16.08 0.21 -13.67
N GLU A 133 15.84 -1.02 -13.22
CA GLU A 133 16.71 -2.17 -13.53
C GLU A 133 16.70 -2.54 -15.03
N THR A 134 15.56 -2.37 -15.70
CA THR A 134 15.37 -2.84 -17.09
C THR A 134 15.47 -1.71 -18.12
N GLY A 135 15.76 -0.48 -17.71
CA GLY A 135 15.74 0.69 -18.60
C GLY A 135 14.35 0.94 -19.19
N HIS A 136 13.35 1.09 -18.31
CA HIS A 136 11.93 1.22 -18.64
C HIS A 136 11.35 0.02 -19.40
N MET A 137 11.70 -1.20 -18.99
CA MET A 137 11.30 -2.45 -19.66
C MET A 137 11.85 -2.55 -21.08
N CYS A 138 13.08 -2.06 -21.29
CA CYS A 138 13.77 -2.18 -22.57
C CYS A 138 14.57 -3.48 -22.67
N TYR A 139 15.36 -3.77 -21.64
CA TYR A 139 16.24 -4.93 -21.56
C TYR A 139 15.54 -6.08 -20.83
N ILE A 140 15.77 -7.31 -21.32
CA ILE A 140 15.27 -8.56 -20.73
C ILE A 140 16.38 -9.23 -19.93
N GLU A 141 17.59 -9.20 -20.48
CA GLU A 141 18.82 -9.73 -19.89
C GLU A 141 19.74 -8.58 -19.51
N GLU A 142 20.66 -8.85 -18.59
CA GLU A 142 21.72 -7.91 -18.26
C GLU A 142 22.60 -7.61 -19.49
N ILE A 143 23.03 -6.35 -19.61
CA ILE A 143 23.96 -5.95 -20.65
C ILE A 143 25.31 -6.67 -20.42
N GLY A 144 25.62 -7.62 -21.31
CA GLY A 144 26.80 -8.47 -21.20
C GLY A 144 26.59 -9.76 -20.39
N GLY A 145 25.33 -10.11 -20.06
CA GLY A 145 24.94 -11.14 -19.09
C GLY A 145 25.59 -12.51 -19.27
N ALA A 146 25.77 -13.03 -20.49
CA ALA A 146 26.45 -14.32 -20.71
C ALA A 146 27.92 -14.35 -20.21
N ARG A 147 28.51 -13.20 -19.86
CA ARG A 147 29.85 -13.10 -19.28
C ARG A 147 29.85 -13.19 -17.75
N GLN A 148 28.70 -13.10 -17.09
CA GLN A 148 28.55 -13.15 -15.66
C GLN A 148 27.73 -14.40 -15.32
N ASN A 149 28.37 -15.41 -14.73
CA ASN A 149 27.72 -16.69 -14.47
C ASN A 149 26.96 -16.75 -13.13
N TYR A 150 26.99 -15.65 -12.37
CA TYR A 150 26.40 -15.41 -11.04
C TYR A 150 26.36 -16.61 -10.07
N CYS A 151 27.27 -17.58 -10.23
CA CYS A 151 27.17 -18.85 -9.53
C CYS A 151 28.23 -18.97 -8.45
N ASP A 152 27.78 -18.86 -7.20
CA ASP A 152 28.63 -19.11 -6.05
C ASP A 152 28.59 -20.60 -5.66
N ARG A 153 29.68 -21.29 -6.01
CA ARG A 153 29.88 -22.72 -5.76
C ARG A 153 29.95 -23.10 -4.28
N LYS A 154 30.00 -22.13 -3.36
CA LYS A 154 29.94 -22.39 -1.92
C LYS A 154 28.56 -22.85 -1.48
N TYR A 155 27.49 -22.48 -2.19
CA TYR A 155 26.12 -22.84 -1.84
C TYR A 155 25.69 -24.15 -2.50
N THR A 156 25.96 -25.27 -1.85
CA THR A 156 25.65 -26.61 -2.38
C THR A 156 24.15 -26.92 -2.46
N GLN A 157 23.31 -26.18 -1.74
CA GLN A 157 21.85 -26.26 -1.83
C GLN A 157 21.29 -25.77 -3.18
N TRP A 158 22.05 -24.93 -3.91
CA TRP A 158 21.70 -24.39 -5.23
C TRP A 158 22.87 -24.61 -6.20
N PRO A 159 23.10 -25.85 -6.65
CA PRO A 159 24.29 -26.20 -7.42
C PRO A 159 24.31 -25.51 -8.80
N CYS A 160 25.51 -25.09 -9.23
CA CYS A 160 25.71 -24.51 -10.57
C CYS A 160 25.43 -25.54 -11.67
N ALA A 161 24.49 -25.23 -12.56
CA ALA A 161 24.27 -26.00 -13.77
C ALA A 161 25.35 -25.68 -14.81
N SER A 162 25.83 -26.71 -15.52
CA SER A 162 26.84 -26.53 -16.57
C SER A 162 26.21 -25.87 -17.80
N GLY A 163 26.82 -24.78 -18.29
CA GLY A 163 26.34 -24.05 -19.47
C GLY A 163 25.36 -22.91 -19.15
N GLU A 164 24.95 -22.77 -17.88
CA GLU A 164 24.11 -21.67 -17.41
C GLU A 164 24.96 -20.52 -16.86
N GLY A 165 24.45 -19.30 -16.96
CA GLY A 165 25.03 -18.09 -16.39
C GLY A 165 23.99 -17.26 -15.64
#